data_AF-A0A2C1Z1H5-F1
#
_entry.id   AF-A0A2C1Z1H5-F1
#
_cell.length_a   1.000
_cell.length_b   1.000
_cell.length_c   1.000
_cell.angle_alpha   90.00
_cell.angle_beta   90.00
_cell.angle_gamma   90.00
#
_symmetry.space_group_name_H-M   'P 1'
#
loop_
_entity.id
_entity.type
_entity.pdbx_description
1 polymer ?
#
loop_
_entity_poly.entity_id
_entity_poly.type
_entity_poly.pdbx_seq_one_letter_code
_entity_poly.pdbx_strand_id
1 'polypeptide(L)'
;MSNSQKPVYGGQAVVEGVMFGGKHHYVTAIRRKDRSVEYFHLPRKTNPSLSILKRIPFLRGIISIIEASANGSKHLNFSTERYDVDPEDDDTIKEKEVSKLTMYLGVAVIGVISFLFGKFAFTLIPVFLAVLTKPIFPSDFAQVLVEGFFKLLLLLSYIYFVSLTPLIKRVFQYHGAEHKVINTFEAGVELTVENVQAQSRLHYRCGSSFILFTVIVGVFVYLLVPTTPLWLRVVDRILLIPVVLGIAFEVLQVTNKLRDIPVLKYLGLPGLWLQLLTTKEPSNDQVEVAILSFQELLKREQETEFDSKNEEIV
;
A
#
# COMPACT_ATOMS: atom_id res chain seq x y z
N MET A 1 7.54 34.02 -9.06
CA MET A 1 7.88 32.67 -9.56
C MET A 1 6.67 31.79 -9.30
N SER A 2 5.99 31.34 -10.34
CA SER A 2 4.70 30.63 -10.25
C SER A 2 4.85 29.35 -9.44
N ASN A 3 4.28 29.34 -8.24
CA ASN A 3 4.13 28.15 -7.41
C ASN A 3 3.04 27.25 -8.02
N SER A 4 3.31 26.71 -9.22
CA SER A 4 2.56 25.57 -9.74
C SER A 4 2.91 24.41 -8.82
N GLN A 5 1.99 24.04 -7.93
CA GLN A 5 2.15 22.84 -7.12
C GLN A 5 2.30 21.67 -8.10
N LYS A 6 3.48 21.02 -8.09
CA LYS A 6 3.72 19.82 -8.89
C LYS A 6 2.58 18.80 -8.62
N PRO A 7 2.05 18.14 -9.66
CA PRO A 7 1.01 17.13 -9.46
C PRO A 7 1.53 16.03 -8.52
N VAL A 8 0.65 15.58 -7.61
CA VAL A 8 0.99 14.52 -6.66
C VAL A 8 0.69 13.17 -7.28
N TYR A 9 1.74 12.38 -7.49
CA TYR A 9 1.65 11.00 -7.94
C TYR A 9 1.88 10.03 -6.79
N GLY A 10 1.34 8.83 -6.94
CA GLY A 10 1.63 7.68 -6.07
C GLY A 10 1.69 6.40 -6.89
N GLY A 11 2.13 5.32 -6.29
CA GLY A 11 2.16 4.04 -6.97
C GLY A 11 1.92 2.84 -6.06
N GLN A 12 2.02 1.66 -6.67
CA GLN A 12 1.95 0.36 -6.02
C GLN A 12 2.85 -0.60 -6.81
N ALA A 13 3.73 -1.31 -6.11
CA ALA A 13 4.46 -2.41 -6.72
C ALA A 13 3.52 -3.58 -7.06
N VAL A 14 3.75 -4.19 -8.20
CA VAL A 14 3.05 -5.39 -8.66
C VAL A 14 4.07 -6.47 -9.00
N VAL A 15 3.63 -7.66 -9.42
CA VAL A 15 4.56 -8.72 -9.82
C VAL A 15 5.27 -8.28 -11.11
N GLU A 16 6.61 -8.35 -11.13
CA GLU A 16 7.42 -7.89 -12.27
C GLU A 16 7.21 -6.45 -12.73
N GLY A 17 6.69 -5.55 -11.88
CA GLY A 17 6.42 -4.19 -12.35
C GLY A 17 5.95 -3.21 -11.29
N VAL A 18 5.56 -2.03 -11.77
CA VAL A 18 5.04 -0.94 -10.95
C VAL A 18 3.79 -0.35 -11.60
N MET A 19 2.80 -0.03 -10.77
CA MET A 19 1.67 0.80 -11.12
C MET A 19 1.89 2.21 -10.59
N PHE A 20 1.68 3.23 -11.41
CA PHE A 20 1.57 4.62 -10.98
C PHE A 20 0.17 5.16 -11.24
N GLY A 21 -0.29 6.05 -10.35
CA GLY A 21 -1.56 6.74 -10.44
C GLY A 21 -1.39 8.26 -10.42
N GLY A 22 -2.00 8.91 -11.40
CA GLY A 22 -2.10 10.35 -11.52
C GLY A 22 -3.50 10.86 -11.19
N LYS A 23 -3.84 12.05 -11.69
CA LYS A 23 -5.15 12.67 -11.44
C LYS A 23 -6.25 12.00 -12.26
N HIS A 24 -5.94 11.57 -13.47
CA HIS A 24 -6.89 11.06 -14.45
C HIS A 24 -6.65 9.60 -14.84
N HIS A 25 -5.47 9.05 -14.60
CA HIS A 25 -5.10 7.71 -15.05
C HIS A 25 -4.35 6.88 -14.02
N TYR A 26 -4.43 5.57 -14.21
CA TYR A 26 -3.51 4.58 -13.66
C TYR A 26 -2.81 3.88 -14.83
N VAL A 27 -1.50 3.70 -14.71
CA VAL A 27 -0.68 2.96 -15.68
C VAL A 27 0.20 1.99 -14.92
N THR A 28 0.25 0.76 -15.40
CA THR A 28 1.21 -0.25 -14.97
C THR A 28 2.10 -0.62 -16.13
N ALA A 29 3.39 -0.79 -15.87
CA ALA A 29 4.28 -1.53 -16.76
C ALA A 29 4.80 -2.77 -16.03
N ILE A 30 4.84 -3.91 -16.74
CA ILE A 30 5.45 -5.16 -16.25
C ILE A 30 6.53 -5.64 -17.21
N ARG A 31 7.55 -6.31 -16.67
CA ARG A 31 8.50 -7.10 -17.46
C ARG A 31 7.92 -8.49 -17.70
N ARG A 32 7.76 -8.86 -18.97
CA ARG A 32 7.32 -10.19 -19.40
C ARG A 32 8.50 -11.18 -19.39
N LYS A 33 8.18 -12.47 -19.54
CA LYS A 33 9.15 -13.58 -19.57
C LYS A 33 10.21 -13.46 -20.67
N ASP A 34 9.82 -12.98 -21.85
CA ASP A 34 10.69 -12.68 -23.00
C ASP A 34 11.51 -11.38 -22.83
N ARG A 35 11.35 -10.70 -21.69
CA ARG A 35 11.90 -9.39 -21.35
C ARG A 35 11.26 -8.20 -22.07
N SER A 36 10.17 -8.37 -22.80
CA SER A 36 9.39 -7.23 -23.28
C SER A 36 8.71 -6.49 -22.13
N VAL A 37 8.29 -5.24 -22.38
CA VAL A 37 7.51 -4.45 -21.41
C VAL A 37 6.07 -4.35 -21.91
N GLU A 38 5.12 -4.78 -21.09
CA GLU A 38 3.70 -4.66 -21.38
C GLU A 38 3.06 -3.61 -20.46
N TYR A 39 2.15 -2.83 -21.02
CA TYR A 39 1.43 -1.77 -20.31
C TYR A 39 -0.03 -2.14 -20.07
N PHE A 40 -0.52 -1.75 -18.89
CA PHE A 40 -1.94 -1.82 -18.57
C PHE A 40 -2.43 -0.48 -18.05
N HIS A 41 -3.39 0.10 -18.77
CA HIS A 41 -3.96 1.42 -18.49
C HIS A 41 -5.41 1.31 -18.03
N LEU A 42 -5.75 2.10 -17.02
CA LEU A 42 -7.13 2.31 -16.58
C LEU A 42 -7.39 3.79 -16.32
N PRO A 43 -8.54 4.35 -16.77
CA PRO A 43 -8.93 5.68 -16.37
C PRO A 43 -9.31 5.72 -14.88
N ARG A 44 -8.88 6.79 -14.19
CA ARG A 44 -9.23 7.04 -12.79
C ARG A 44 -10.62 7.66 -12.71
N LYS A 45 -11.61 6.81 -12.47
CA LYS A 45 -13.00 7.25 -12.29
C LYS A 45 -13.21 7.82 -10.89
N THR A 46 -13.71 9.05 -10.80
CA THR A 46 -14.17 9.63 -9.53
C THR A 46 -15.64 9.30 -9.32
N ASN A 47 -15.97 8.57 -8.24
CA ASN A 47 -17.37 8.36 -7.85
C ASN A 47 -17.84 9.54 -6.97
N PRO A 48 -18.87 10.31 -7.36
CA PRO A 48 -19.35 11.46 -6.60
C PRO A 48 -19.70 11.13 -5.13
N SER A 49 -20.36 10.00 -4.87
CA SER A 49 -20.77 9.60 -3.53
C SER A 49 -19.57 9.29 -2.62
N LEU A 50 -18.55 8.61 -3.15
CA LEU A 50 -17.31 8.33 -2.42
C LEU A 50 -16.49 9.61 -2.22
N SER A 51 -16.57 10.56 -3.15
CA SER A 51 -15.87 11.85 -3.04
C SER A 51 -16.38 12.71 -1.89
N ILE A 52 -17.69 12.65 -1.57
CA ILE A 52 -18.29 13.34 -0.42
C ILE A 52 -17.77 12.70 0.88
N LEU A 53 -17.81 11.37 0.95
CA LEU A 53 -17.45 10.64 2.16
C LEU A 53 -15.94 10.71 2.47
N LYS A 54 -15.09 10.94 1.45
CA LYS A 54 -13.66 11.28 1.61
C LYS A 54 -13.36 12.65 2.21
N ARG A 55 -14.37 13.53 2.35
CA ARG A 55 -14.21 14.83 3.01
C ARG A 55 -14.35 14.71 4.53
N ILE A 56 -14.94 13.63 5.03
CA ILE A 56 -15.17 13.41 6.45
C ILE A 56 -13.91 12.77 7.08
N PRO A 57 -13.26 13.43 8.06
CA PRO A 57 -12.14 12.83 8.80
C PRO A 57 -12.54 11.47 9.41
N PHE A 58 -11.56 10.59 9.64
CA PHE A 58 -11.74 9.19 10.08
C PHE A 58 -12.39 8.26 9.04
N LEU A 59 -13.49 8.68 8.38
CA LEU A 59 -14.14 7.89 7.33
C LEU A 59 -13.34 7.88 6.03
N ARG A 60 -12.72 9.02 5.68
CA ARG A 60 -11.93 9.17 4.45
C ARG A 60 -10.82 8.15 4.31
N GLY A 61 -10.21 7.72 5.42
CA GLY A 61 -9.15 6.74 5.42
C GLY A 61 -9.65 5.37 4.97
N ILE A 62 -10.75 4.92 5.56
CA ILE A 62 -11.38 3.64 5.22
C ILE A 62 -11.75 3.61 3.73
N ILE A 63 -12.37 4.68 3.23
CA ILE A 63 -12.78 4.75 1.81
C ILE A 63 -11.58 4.81 0.88
N SER A 64 -10.54 5.57 1.25
CA SER A 64 -9.32 5.66 0.45
C SER A 64 -8.61 4.31 0.38
N ILE A 65 -8.60 3.54 1.46
CA ILE A 65 -8.04 2.18 1.47
C ILE A 65 -8.88 1.25 0.59
N ILE A 66 -10.21 1.27 0.71
CA ILE A 66 -11.09 0.43 -0.12
C ILE A 66 -10.89 0.73 -1.60
N GLU A 67 -10.87 2.00 -2.00
CA GLU A 67 -10.64 2.36 -3.40
C GLU A 67 -9.23 2.02 -3.88
N ALA A 68 -8.20 2.27 -3.06
CA ALA A 68 -6.82 1.92 -3.40
C ALA A 68 -6.67 0.41 -3.57
N SER A 69 -7.24 -0.39 -2.67
CA SER A 69 -7.25 -1.85 -2.76
C SER A 69 -8.03 -2.32 -3.99
N ALA A 70 -9.22 -1.78 -4.27
CA ALA A 70 -10.02 -2.19 -5.43
C ALA A 70 -9.33 -1.90 -6.76
N ASN A 71 -8.68 -0.74 -6.89
CA ASN A 71 -7.92 -0.40 -8.09
C ASN A 71 -6.62 -1.21 -8.16
N GLY A 72 -5.87 -1.28 -7.06
CA GLY A 72 -4.62 -2.04 -6.95
C GLY A 72 -4.77 -3.51 -7.31
N SER A 73 -5.89 -4.15 -6.92
CA SER A 73 -6.17 -5.54 -7.27
C SER A 73 -6.29 -5.78 -8.78
N LYS A 74 -6.81 -4.82 -9.55
CA LYS A 74 -6.89 -4.97 -11.03
C LYS A 74 -5.52 -5.02 -11.67
N HIS A 75 -4.63 -4.12 -11.25
CA HIS A 75 -3.25 -4.06 -11.72
C HIS A 75 -2.42 -5.27 -11.25
N LEU A 76 -2.65 -5.73 -10.01
CA LEU A 76 -2.02 -6.94 -9.50
C LEU A 76 -2.46 -8.19 -10.26
N ASN A 77 -3.76 -8.32 -10.54
CA ASN A 77 -4.29 -9.44 -11.34
C ASN A 77 -3.69 -9.43 -12.75
N PHE A 78 -3.69 -8.27 -13.43
CA PHE A 78 -3.01 -8.11 -14.72
C PHE A 78 -1.56 -8.59 -14.65
N SER A 79 -0.78 -8.13 -13.66
CA SER A 79 0.61 -8.54 -13.52
C SER A 79 0.77 -10.05 -13.27
N THR A 80 -0.08 -10.65 -12.43
CA THR A 80 0.02 -12.05 -12.03
C THR A 80 -0.39 -12.99 -13.17
N GLU A 81 -1.38 -12.60 -13.97
CA GLU A 81 -1.86 -13.36 -15.12
C GLU A 81 -0.89 -13.31 -16.30
N ARG A 82 -0.05 -12.27 -16.40
CA ARG A 82 0.77 -12.02 -17.58
C ARG A 82 2.27 -12.25 -17.38
N TYR A 83 2.83 -12.05 -16.19
CA TYR A 83 4.30 -11.95 -16.04
C TYR A 83 5.08 -13.21 -16.49
N ASP A 84 4.56 -14.41 -16.22
CA ASP A 84 5.23 -15.70 -16.50
C ASP A 84 4.75 -16.37 -17.81
N VAL A 85 3.95 -15.64 -18.58
CA VAL A 85 3.36 -16.12 -19.84
C VAL A 85 4.19 -15.54 -20.98
N ASP A 86 4.49 -16.37 -21.98
CA ASP A 86 5.11 -15.88 -23.21
C ASP A 86 4.09 -15.05 -24.00
N PRO A 87 4.41 -13.84 -24.49
CA PRO A 87 3.47 -13.05 -25.30
C PRO A 87 2.86 -13.81 -26.48
N GLU A 88 3.56 -14.79 -27.07
CA GLU A 88 3.03 -15.63 -28.15
C GLU A 88 1.89 -16.56 -27.70
N ASP A 89 1.83 -16.90 -26.41
CA ASP A 89 0.85 -17.82 -25.82
C ASP A 89 -0.37 -17.11 -25.22
N ASP A 90 -0.49 -15.78 -25.35
CA ASP A 90 -1.56 -14.98 -24.72
C ASP A 90 -2.98 -15.44 -25.14
N ASP A 91 -3.13 -15.97 -26.36
CA ASP A 91 -4.42 -16.46 -26.86
C ASP A 91 -4.84 -17.81 -26.22
N THR A 92 -3.88 -18.61 -25.75
CA THR A 92 -4.17 -19.90 -25.07
C THR A 92 -4.80 -19.71 -23.68
N ILE A 93 -4.61 -18.54 -23.07
CA ILE A 93 -5.21 -18.16 -21.78
C ILE A 93 -6.71 -17.88 -21.93
N LYS A 94 -7.13 -17.31 -23.06
CA LYS A 94 -8.54 -17.02 -23.34
C LYS A 94 -9.38 -18.30 -23.49
N GLU A 95 -8.75 -19.41 -23.92
CA GLU A 95 -9.45 -20.68 -24.17
C GLU A 95 -9.67 -21.54 -22.92
N LYS A 96 -8.93 -21.30 -21.82
CA LYS A 96 -9.17 -21.97 -20.53
C LYS A 96 -10.33 -21.31 -19.78
N GLU A 97 -11.52 -21.31 -20.35
CA GLU A 97 -12.76 -20.98 -19.63
C GLU A 97 -13.12 -22.13 -18.66
N VAL A 98 -12.39 -22.21 -17.54
CA VAL A 98 -12.94 -22.80 -16.32
C VAL A 98 -14.22 -22.00 -16.01
N SER A 99 -15.33 -22.68 -15.67
CA SER A 99 -16.60 -22.01 -15.32
C SER A 99 -16.31 -20.82 -14.42
N LYS A 100 -16.50 -19.61 -14.97
CA LYS A 100 -16.18 -18.33 -14.30
C LYS A 100 -16.76 -18.34 -12.88
N LEU A 101 -17.97 -18.85 -12.72
CA LEU A 101 -18.66 -18.95 -11.45
C LEU A 101 -17.92 -19.82 -10.41
N THR A 102 -17.41 -21.00 -10.79
CA THR A 102 -16.68 -21.91 -9.89
C THR A 102 -15.32 -21.35 -9.50
N MET A 103 -14.60 -20.72 -10.43
CA MET A 103 -13.32 -20.07 -10.16
C MET A 103 -13.50 -18.82 -9.28
N TYR A 104 -14.47 -17.97 -9.59
CA TYR A 104 -14.76 -16.77 -8.78
C TYR A 104 -15.26 -17.13 -7.38
N LEU A 105 -16.16 -18.10 -7.23
CA LEU A 105 -16.60 -18.56 -5.91
C LEU A 105 -15.46 -19.21 -5.12
N GLY A 106 -14.67 -20.10 -5.74
CA GLY A 106 -13.55 -20.78 -5.08
C GLY A 106 -12.47 -19.80 -4.62
N VAL A 107 -12.01 -18.92 -5.50
CA VAL A 107 -10.97 -17.92 -5.18
C VAL A 107 -11.49 -16.88 -4.19
N ALA A 108 -12.73 -16.40 -4.34
CA ALA A 108 -13.29 -15.43 -3.39
C ALA A 108 -13.47 -16.05 -1.99
N VAL A 109 -13.96 -17.28 -1.89
CA VAL A 109 -14.13 -17.97 -0.60
C VAL A 109 -12.77 -18.20 0.05
N ILE A 110 -11.79 -18.73 -0.68
CA ILE A 110 -10.43 -18.94 -0.13
C ILE A 110 -9.79 -17.61 0.27
N GLY A 111 -9.95 -16.57 -0.54
CA GLY A 111 -9.43 -15.23 -0.26
C GLY A 111 -10.05 -14.60 0.98
N VAL A 112 -11.38 -14.67 1.12
CA VAL A 112 -12.11 -14.17 2.29
C VAL A 112 -11.73 -14.96 3.54
N ILE A 113 -11.68 -16.29 3.47
CA ILE A 113 -11.27 -17.14 4.59
C ILE A 113 -9.84 -16.82 5.01
N SER A 114 -8.92 -16.68 4.05
CA SER A 114 -7.51 -16.35 4.33
C SER A 114 -7.37 -14.96 4.95
N PHE A 115 -8.13 -13.98 4.44
CA PHE A 115 -8.16 -12.63 5.00
C PHE A 115 -8.71 -12.62 6.43
N LEU A 116 -9.85 -13.28 6.67
CA LEU A 116 -10.45 -13.36 7.99
C LEU A 116 -9.50 -14.09 8.95
N PHE A 117 -8.97 -15.25 8.56
CA PHE A 117 -8.01 -15.99 9.37
C PHE A 117 -6.79 -15.16 9.71
N GLY A 118 -6.17 -14.51 8.72
CA GLY A 118 -5.03 -13.62 8.94
C GLY A 118 -5.38 -12.46 9.87
N LYS A 119 -6.53 -11.81 9.67
CA LYS A 119 -6.98 -10.69 10.51
C LYS A 119 -7.24 -11.12 11.94
N PHE A 120 -7.92 -12.25 12.15
CA PHE A 120 -8.17 -12.79 13.48
C PHE A 120 -6.87 -13.25 14.14
N ALA A 121 -5.98 -13.94 13.44
CA ALA A 121 -4.67 -14.33 13.95
C ALA A 121 -3.87 -13.11 14.44
N PHE A 122 -3.74 -12.08 13.61
CA PHE A 122 -3.03 -10.84 13.97
C PHE A 122 -3.68 -10.04 15.12
N THR A 123 -4.94 -10.30 15.42
CA THR A 123 -5.67 -9.62 16.50
C THR A 123 -5.64 -10.44 17.79
N LEU A 124 -5.86 -11.74 17.68
CA LEU A 124 -6.05 -12.63 18.81
C LEU A 124 -4.72 -13.16 19.37
N ILE A 125 -3.73 -13.47 18.53
CA ILE A 125 -2.43 -13.98 19.00
C ILE A 125 -1.80 -13.02 20.02
N PRO A 126 -1.69 -11.69 19.77
CA PRO A 126 -1.13 -10.78 20.75
C PRO A 126 -1.94 -10.69 22.06
N VAL A 127 -3.27 -10.80 21.98
CA VAL A 127 -4.16 -10.79 23.15
C VAL A 127 -3.88 -12.00 24.04
N PHE A 128 -3.84 -13.21 23.46
CA PHE A 128 -3.58 -14.42 24.22
C PHE A 128 -2.15 -14.43 24.79
N LEU A 129 -1.15 -14.01 24.02
CA LEU A 129 0.23 -13.90 24.52
C LEU A 129 0.33 -12.91 25.68
N ALA A 130 -0.36 -11.76 25.63
CA ALA A 130 -0.38 -10.80 26.73
C ALA A 130 -1.02 -11.40 28.00
N VAL A 131 -2.13 -12.12 27.87
CA VAL A 131 -2.81 -12.78 28.99
C VAL A 131 -1.91 -13.81 29.69
N LEU A 132 -1.11 -14.57 28.94
CA LEU A 132 -0.14 -15.51 29.53
C LEU A 132 0.89 -14.81 30.43
N THR A 133 1.18 -13.53 30.17
CA THR A 133 2.10 -12.73 30.98
C THR A 133 1.44 -12.02 32.17
N LYS A 134 0.12 -12.18 32.38
CA LYS A 134 -0.62 -11.53 33.47
C LYS A 134 -0.06 -11.77 34.89
N PRO A 135 0.51 -12.95 35.23
CA PRO A 135 1.17 -13.14 36.52
C PRO A 135 2.36 -12.19 36.77
N ILE A 136 3.01 -11.72 35.70
CA ILE A 136 4.16 -10.79 35.76
C ILE A 136 3.69 -9.34 35.56
N PHE A 137 2.73 -9.13 34.65
CA PHE A 137 2.18 -7.82 34.29
C PHE A 137 0.68 -7.77 34.58
N PRO A 138 0.26 -7.56 35.84
CA PRO A 138 -1.13 -7.71 36.24
C PRO A 138 -2.03 -6.52 35.90
N SER A 139 -1.47 -5.31 35.71
CA SER A 139 -2.26 -4.09 35.47
C SER A 139 -2.79 -4.03 34.04
N ASP A 140 -3.97 -3.43 33.86
CA ASP A 140 -4.58 -3.22 32.53
C ASP A 140 -3.64 -2.45 31.59
N PHE A 141 -2.99 -1.41 32.09
CA PHE A 141 -2.01 -0.63 31.34
C PHE A 141 -0.86 -1.51 30.83
N ALA A 142 -0.26 -2.32 31.70
CA ALA A 142 0.84 -3.21 31.30
C ALA A 142 0.37 -4.28 30.31
N GLN A 143 -0.85 -4.81 30.49
CA GLN A 143 -1.45 -5.78 29.57
C GLN A 143 -1.64 -5.22 28.16
N VAL A 144 -2.05 -3.96 28.01
CA VAL A 144 -2.19 -3.29 26.71
C VAL A 144 -0.82 -3.04 26.08
N LEU A 145 0.18 -2.61 26.86
CA LEU A 145 1.54 -2.42 26.35
C LEU A 145 2.17 -3.73 25.87
N VAL A 146 2.02 -4.82 26.65
CA VAL A 146 2.53 -6.15 26.27
C VAL A 146 1.82 -6.69 25.03
N GLU A 147 0.50 -6.48 24.91
CA GLU A 147 -0.24 -6.81 23.68
C GLU A 147 0.28 -6.03 22.48
N GLY A 148 0.49 -4.72 22.64
CA GLY A 148 1.09 -3.86 21.61
C GLY A 148 2.48 -4.32 21.19
N PHE A 149 3.31 -4.71 22.17
CA PHE A 149 4.64 -5.26 21.92
C PHE A 149 4.58 -6.58 21.12
N PHE A 150 3.75 -7.54 21.53
CA PHE A 150 3.60 -8.79 20.78
C PHE A 150 3.04 -8.56 19.38
N LYS A 151 2.11 -7.61 19.22
CA LYS A 151 1.56 -7.23 17.91
C LYS A 151 2.62 -6.60 17.01
N LEU A 152 3.46 -5.72 17.56
CA LEU A 152 4.59 -5.14 16.83
C LEU A 152 5.60 -6.22 16.43
N LEU A 153 5.99 -7.08 17.36
CA LEU A 153 6.90 -8.19 17.09
C LEU A 153 6.35 -9.12 16.01
N LEU A 154 5.08 -9.52 16.11
CA LEU A 154 4.39 -10.34 15.11
C LEU A 154 4.37 -9.67 13.73
N LEU A 155 4.06 -8.37 13.66
CA LEU A 155 4.08 -7.61 12.41
C LEU A 155 5.47 -7.57 11.77
N LEU A 156 6.50 -7.20 12.55
CA LEU A 156 7.86 -7.04 12.04
C LEU A 156 8.45 -8.39 11.61
N SER A 157 8.28 -9.43 12.44
CA SER A 157 8.74 -10.79 12.12
C SER A 157 8.03 -11.35 10.87
N TYR A 158 6.70 -11.20 10.78
CA TYR A 158 5.95 -11.65 9.61
C TYR A 158 6.46 -10.99 8.32
N ILE A 159 6.56 -9.65 8.30
CA ILE A 159 7.06 -8.93 7.12
C ILE A 159 8.49 -9.36 6.80
N TYR A 160 9.35 -9.48 7.82
CA TYR A 160 10.73 -9.90 7.64
C TYR A 160 10.81 -11.27 6.96
N PHE A 161 10.15 -12.30 7.49
CA PHE A 161 10.21 -13.66 6.93
C PHE A 161 9.61 -13.74 5.53
N VAL A 162 8.46 -13.11 5.30
CA VAL A 162 7.83 -13.11 3.98
C VAL A 162 8.71 -12.37 2.96
N SER A 163 9.42 -11.31 3.38
CA SER A 163 10.37 -10.59 2.52
C SER A 163 11.58 -11.41 2.06
N LEU A 164 11.84 -12.56 2.69
CA LEU A 164 12.92 -13.46 2.28
C LEU A 164 12.51 -14.36 1.10
N THR A 165 11.22 -14.50 0.83
CA THR A 165 10.74 -15.30 -0.31
C THR A 165 11.07 -14.59 -1.63
N PRO A 166 11.55 -15.31 -2.67
CA PRO A 166 12.05 -14.67 -3.90
C PRO A 166 11.03 -13.72 -4.56
N LEU A 167 9.77 -14.16 -4.66
CA LEU A 167 8.69 -13.38 -5.26
C LEU A 167 8.44 -12.07 -4.48
N ILE A 168 8.29 -12.14 -3.16
CA ILE A 168 8.00 -10.95 -2.35
C ILE A 168 9.21 -10.03 -2.25
N LYS A 169 10.42 -10.58 -2.15
CA LYS A 169 11.65 -9.79 -2.24
C LYS A 169 11.66 -8.97 -3.52
N ARG A 170 11.30 -9.59 -4.65
CA ARG A 170 11.26 -8.94 -5.97
C ARG A 170 10.18 -7.85 -6.05
N VAL A 171 8.99 -8.10 -5.50
CA VAL A 171 7.94 -7.06 -5.34
C VAL A 171 8.43 -5.90 -4.46
N PHE A 172 9.13 -6.16 -3.36
CA PHE A 172 9.70 -5.12 -2.50
C PHE A 172 10.83 -4.34 -3.18
N GLN A 173 11.54 -4.92 -4.14
CA GLN A 173 12.49 -4.18 -4.98
C GLN A 173 11.75 -3.24 -5.94
N TYR A 174 10.71 -3.70 -6.63
CA TYR A 174 9.86 -2.83 -7.45
C TYR A 174 9.20 -1.71 -6.62
N HIS A 175 8.85 -1.97 -5.35
CA HIS A 175 8.39 -0.94 -4.42
C HIS A 175 9.50 0.08 -4.09
N GLY A 176 10.74 -0.38 -3.94
CA GLY A 176 11.90 0.52 -3.85
C GLY A 176 12.07 1.38 -5.10
N ALA A 177 11.90 0.79 -6.29
CA ALA A 177 11.96 1.52 -7.57
C ALA A 177 10.84 2.57 -7.68
N GLU A 178 9.62 2.24 -7.28
CA GLU A 178 8.47 3.17 -7.23
C GLU A 178 8.80 4.41 -6.38
N HIS A 179 9.26 4.23 -5.15
CA HIS A 179 9.68 5.33 -4.30
C HIS A 179 10.81 6.16 -4.90
N LYS A 180 11.83 5.51 -5.46
CA LYS A 180 12.97 6.19 -6.08
C LYS A 180 12.56 7.04 -7.29
N VAL A 181 11.67 6.54 -8.15
CA VAL A 181 11.13 7.28 -9.30
C VAL A 181 10.36 8.51 -8.82
N ILE A 182 9.48 8.37 -7.83
CA ILE A 182 8.74 9.51 -7.26
C ILE A 182 9.70 10.53 -6.66
N ASN A 183 10.65 10.11 -5.82
CA ASN A 183 11.64 11.01 -5.21
C ASN A 183 12.44 11.77 -6.28
N THR A 184 12.80 11.12 -7.39
CA THR A 184 13.53 11.75 -8.51
C THR A 184 12.70 12.84 -9.17
N PHE A 185 11.43 12.53 -9.46
CA PHE A 185 10.49 13.47 -10.06
C PHE A 185 10.20 14.68 -9.13
N GLU A 186 10.01 14.42 -7.83
CA GLU A 186 9.79 15.47 -6.84
C GLU A 186 11.00 16.39 -6.71
N ALA A 187 12.21 15.83 -6.71
CA ALA A 187 13.46 16.58 -6.74
C ALA A 187 13.64 17.41 -8.02
N GLY A 188 12.87 17.14 -9.09
CA GLY A 188 12.98 17.84 -10.36
C GLY A 188 14.22 17.46 -11.16
N VAL A 189 14.74 16.26 -10.92
CA VAL A 189 15.87 15.68 -11.66
C VAL A 189 15.33 14.81 -12.79
N GLU A 190 16.09 14.68 -13.88
CA GLU A 190 15.72 13.85 -15.02
C GLU A 190 15.61 12.36 -14.63
N LEU A 191 14.59 11.68 -15.15
CA LEU A 191 14.30 10.27 -14.88
C LEU A 191 15.21 9.32 -15.67
N THR A 192 16.50 9.31 -15.33
CA THR A 192 17.46 8.31 -15.80
C THR A 192 17.67 7.23 -14.74
N VAL A 193 18.19 6.07 -15.15
CA VAL A 193 18.46 4.95 -14.21
C VAL A 193 19.43 5.38 -13.11
N GLU A 194 20.47 6.15 -13.45
CA GLU A 194 21.49 6.64 -12.52
C GLU A 194 20.89 7.58 -11.48
N ASN A 195 20.11 8.57 -11.95
CA ASN A 195 19.46 9.56 -11.08
C ASN A 195 18.45 8.90 -10.15
N VAL A 196 17.66 7.95 -10.68
CA VAL A 196 16.70 7.19 -9.88
C VAL A 196 17.41 6.32 -8.85
N GLN A 197 18.47 5.61 -9.22
CA GLN A 197 19.22 4.78 -8.27
C GLN A 197 19.84 5.57 -7.12
N ALA A 198 20.23 6.83 -7.35
CA ALA A 198 20.77 7.72 -6.33
C ALA A 198 19.73 8.22 -5.30
N GLN A 199 18.43 8.11 -5.60
CA GLN A 199 17.38 8.54 -4.67
C GLN A 199 17.12 7.54 -3.55
N SER A 200 16.51 8.03 -2.47
CA SER A 200 16.08 7.18 -1.37
C SER A 200 14.94 6.25 -1.78
N ARG A 201 14.95 5.02 -1.27
CA ARG A 201 13.79 4.11 -1.29
C ARG A 201 12.78 4.38 -0.18
N LEU A 202 12.98 5.42 0.63
CA LEU A 202 12.08 5.83 1.70
C LEU A 202 11.24 7.02 1.25
N HIS A 203 9.95 6.99 1.56
CA HIS A 203 9.01 8.02 1.13
C HIS A 203 7.89 8.25 2.16
N TYR A 204 7.66 9.52 2.55
CA TYR A 204 6.69 9.88 3.61
C TYR A 204 5.22 9.56 3.27
N ARG A 205 4.87 9.50 1.98
CA ARG A 205 3.52 9.15 1.50
C ARG A 205 3.27 7.66 1.30
N CYS A 206 4.22 6.79 1.62
CA CYS A 206 4.04 5.36 1.41
C CYS A 206 2.91 4.80 2.28
N GLY A 207 1.98 4.08 1.67
CA GLY A 207 0.89 3.40 2.36
C GLY A 207 1.36 2.33 3.34
N SER A 208 2.55 1.73 3.18
CA SER A 208 3.02 0.70 4.12
C SER A 208 3.23 1.22 5.54
N SER A 209 3.57 2.50 5.71
CA SER A 209 3.68 3.16 7.01
C SER A 209 2.36 3.20 7.78
N PHE A 210 1.21 3.16 7.07
CA PHE A 210 -0.11 3.03 7.67
C PHE A 210 -0.20 1.81 8.58
N ILE A 211 0.34 0.66 8.15
CA ILE A 211 0.26 -0.60 8.90
C ILE A 211 0.92 -0.46 10.26
N LEU A 212 2.10 0.17 10.34
CA LEU A 212 2.76 0.44 11.62
C LEU A 212 1.93 1.38 12.50
N PHE A 213 1.38 2.45 11.91
CA PHE A 213 0.56 3.39 12.67
C PHE A 213 -0.69 2.73 13.25
N THR A 214 -1.27 1.71 12.61
CA THR A 214 -2.39 0.95 13.22
C THR A 214 -1.98 0.21 14.51
N VAL A 215 -0.73 -0.24 14.61
CA VAL A 215 -0.22 -0.88 15.83
C VAL A 215 -0.04 0.17 16.93
N ILE A 216 0.65 1.27 16.62
CA ILE A 216 0.93 2.36 17.56
C ILE A 216 -0.37 2.99 18.07
N VAL A 217 -1.24 3.41 17.17
CA VAL A 217 -2.56 3.98 17.50
C VAL A 217 -3.43 2.97 18.25
N GLY A 218 -3.36 1.70 17.86
CA GLY A 218 -4.06 0.62 18.54
C GLY A 218 -3.78 0.62 20.04
N VAL A 219 -2.51 0.73 20.45
CA VAL A 219 -2.14 0.80 21.87
C VAL A 219 -2.89 1.91 22.59
N PHE A 220 -2.88 3.14 22.06
CA PHE A 220 -3.55 4.28 22.70
C PHE A 220 -5.08 4.12 22.77
N VAL A 221 -5.71 3.65 21.69
CA VAL A 221 -7.16 3.40 21.67
C VAL A 221 -7.53 2.33 22.69
N TYR A 222 -6.72 1.29 22.80
CA TYR A 222 -6.98 0.14 23.66
C TYR A 222 -6.74 0.40 25.15
N LEU A 223 -6.04 1.47 25.50
CA LEU A 223 -5.93 1.95 26.89
C LEU A 223 -7.25 2.54 27.41
N LEU A 224 -8.18 2.90 26.53
CA LEU A 224 -9.46 3.52 26.89
C LEU A 224 -10.60 2.52 27.11
N VAL A 225 -10.32 1.22 26.96
CA VAL A 225 -11.32 0.14 27.06
C VAL A 225 -10.86 -0.97 28.00
N PRO A 226 -11.78 -1.68 28.66
CA PRO A 226 -11.43 -2.70 29.65
C PRO A 226 -10.63 -3.88 29.04
N THR A 227 -9.70 -4.44 29.81
CA THR A 227 -8.97 -5.67 29.41
C THR A 227 -9.54 -6.94 30.04
N THR A 228 -10.52 -6.80 30.94
CA THR A 228 -11.17 -7.90 31.65
C THR A 228 -12.70 -7.74 31.61
N PRO A 229 -13.47 -8.85 31.53
CA PRO A 229 -13.04 -10.24 31.28
C PRO A 229 -12.48 -10.45 29.85
N LEU A 230 -11.81 -11.58 29.60
CA LEU A 230 -11.10 -11.84 28.33
C LEU A 230 -12.02 -11.73 27.09
N TRP A 231 -13.27 -12.22 27.19
CA TRP A 231 -14.20 -12.15 26.07
C TRP A 231 -14.52 -10.70 25.67
N LEU A 232 -14.63 -9.79 26.65
CA LEU A 232 -14.90 -8.38 26.40
C LEU A 232 -13.70 -7.72 25.71
N ARG A 233 -12.48 -8.01 26.19
CA ARG A 233 -11.24 -7.60 25.52
C ARG A 233 -11.21 -8.03 24.06
N VAL A 234 -11.56 -9.28 23.75
CA VAL A 234 -11.60 -9.77 22.36
C VAL A 234 -12.63 -9.02 21.51
N VAL A 235 -13.85 -8.84 22.04
CA VAL A 235 -14.92 -8.09 21.37
C VAL A 235 -14.48 -6.65 21.08
N ASP A 236 -13.91 -5.96 22.06
CA ASP A 236 -13.41 -4.60 21.92
C ASP A 236 -12.34 -4.48 20.83
N ARG A 237 -11.40 -5.44 20.75
CA ARG A 237 -10.36 -5.46 19.70
C ARG A 237 -10.92 -5.62 18.30
N ILE A 238 -12.04 -6.34 18.15
CA ILE A 238 -12.70 -6.54 16.86
C ILE A 238 -13.53 -5.30 16.50
N LEU A 239 -14.37 -4.82 17.42
CA LEU A 239 -15.25 -3.67 17.17
C LEU A 239 -14.50 -2.36 16.93
N LEU A 240 -13.32 -2.19 17.56
CA LEU A 240 -12.51 -0.97 17.41
C LEU A 240 -11.58 -0.98 16.18
N ILE A 241 -11.58 -2.03 15.35
CA ILE A 241 -10.77 -2.06 14.11
C ILE A 241 -11.04 -0.83 13.23
N PRO A 242 -12.29 -0.46 12.90
CA PRO A 242 -12.55 0.71 12.06
C PRO A 242 -12.06 2.02 12.68
N VAL A 243 -12.16 2.15 14.01
CA VAL A 243 -11.70 3.32 14.76
C VAL A 243 -10.18 3.46 14.67
N VAL A 244 -9.45 2.36 14.91
CA VAL A 244 -7.98 2.33 14.80
C VAL A 244 -7.54 2.65 13.37
N LEU A 245 -8.19 2.09 12.35
CA LEU A 245 -7.89 2.38 10.94
C LEU A 245 -8.13 3.86 10.60
N GLY A 246 -9.26 4.42 11.04
CA GLY A 246 -9.58 5.83 10.84
C GLY A 246 -8.54 6.75 11.46
N ILE A 247 -8.21 6.55 12.73
CA ILE A 247 -7.20 7.37 13.44
C ILE A 247 -5.81 7.19 12.81
N ALA A 248 -5.40 5.95 12.51
CA ALA A 248 -4.09 5.69 11.90
C ALA A 248 -3.92 6.37 10.53
N PHE A 249 -5.01 6.50 9.77
CA PHE A 249 -4.97 7.21 8.49
C PHE A 249 -4.79 8.71 8.71
N GLU A 250 -5.48 9.29 9.70
CA GLU A 250 -5.27 10.69 10.07
C GLU A 250 -3.84 10.95 10.55
N VAL A 251 -3.27 10.04 11.35
CA VAL A 251 -1.85 10.10 11.76
C VAL A 251 -0.91 10.06 10.56
N LEU A 252 -1.16 9.18 9.57
CA LEU A 252 -0.38 9.15 8.34
C LEU A 252 -0.46 10.48 7.56
N GLN A 253 -1.67 11.03 7.42
CA GLN A 253 -1.86 12.31 6.72
C GLN A 253 -1.18 13.48 7.45
N VAL A 254 -1.25 13.51 8.78
CA VAL A 254 -0.62 14.54 9.62
C VAL A 254 0.90 14.43 9.55
N THR A 255 1.47 13.24 9.73
CA THR A 255 2.93 13.04 9.66
C THR A 255 3.51 13.44 8.31
N ASN A 256 2.79 13.16 7.21
CA ASN A 256 3.19 13.63 5.88
C ASN A 256 3.11 15.16 5.75
N LYS A 257 2.08 15.82 6.29
CA LYS A 257 1.97 17.29 6.28
C LYS A 257 3.07 17.97 7.10
N LEU A 258 3.56 17.31 8.15
CA LEU A 258 4.59 17.83 9.05
C LEU A 258 6.02 17.46 8.61
N ARG A 259 6.20 16.81 7.46
CA ARG A 259 7.51 16.25 7.01
C ARG A 259 8.60 17.31 6.85
N ASP A 260 8.22 18.52 6.46
CA ASP A 260 9.15 19.63 6.18
C ASP A 260 9.38 20.53 7.41
N ILE A 261 8.67 20.27 8.52
CA ILE A 261 8.79 21.07 9.75
C ILE A 261 9.89 20.47 10.65
N PRO A 262 10.88 21.26 11.08
CA PRO A 262 11.92 20.81 12.01
C PRO A 262 11.30 20.18 13.26
N VAL A 263 11.95 19.14 13.80
CA VAL A 263 11.47 18.30 14.93
C VAL A 263 10.22 17.47 14.62
N LEU A 264 9.16 18.05 14.03
CA LEU A 264 7.92 17.31 13.76
C LEU A 264 8.09 16.23 12.68
N LYS A 265 9.08 16.36 11.80
CA LYS A 265 9.47 15.30 10.86
C LYS A 265 9.79 13.96 11.54
N TYR A 266 10.18 13.97 12.82
CA TYR A 266 10.48 12.76 13.58
C TYR A 266 9.26 11.89 13.85
N LEU A 267 8.05 12.46 13.83
CA LEU A 267 6.80 11.70 13.99
C LEU A 267 6.57 10.70 12.85
N GLY A 268 7.13 10.97 11.65
CA GLY A 268 7.07 10.05 10.51
C GLY A 268 8.12 8.94 10.53
N LEU A 269 9.18 9.05 11.35
CA LEU A 269 10.31 8.11 11.33
C LEU A 269 9.93 6.65 11.58
N PRO A 270 9.06 6.31 12.54
CA PRO A 270 8.67 4.92 12.73
C PRO A 270 8.12 4.31 11.44
N GLY A 271 7.26 5.07 10.74
CA GLY A 271 6.69 4.68 9.45
C GLY A 271 7.77 4.45 8.38
N LEU A 272 8.80 5.30 8.32
CA LEU A 272 9.93 5.14 7.41
C LEU A 272 10.81 3.93 7.77
N TRP A 273 10.98 3.61 9.04
CA TRP A 273 11.72 2.40 9.45
C TRP A 273 11.04 1.12 9.02
N LEU A 274 9.71 1.07 9.03
CA LEU A 274 8.99 -0.09 8.49
C LEU A 274 9.30 -0.28 6.99
N GLN A 275 9.48 0.81 6.24
CA GLN A 275 9.83 0.75 4.82
C GLN A 275 11.19 0.11 4.58
N LEU A 276 12.10 0.10 5.56
CA LEU A 276 13.36 -0.65 5.46
C LEU A 276 13.12 -2.16 5.29
N LEU A 277 12.00 -2.67 5.82
CA LEU A 277 11.56 -4.05 5.66
C LEU A 277 10.70 -4.25 4.41
N THR A 278 9.81 -3.30 4.08
CA THR A 278 8.84 -3.42 2.97
C THR A 278 9.33 -2.90 1.62
N THR A 279 10.55 -2.37 1.55
CA THR A 279 11.25 -2.04 0.31
C THR A 279 12.64 -2.70 0.30
N LYS A 280 13.21 -2.89 -0.88
CA LYS A 280 14.59 -3.38 -1.10
C LYS A 280 15.23 -2.57 -2.24
N GLU A 281 16.55 -2.60 -2.33
CA GLU A 281 17.25 -1.94 -3.44
C GLU A 281 16.89 -2.62 -4.77
N PRO A 282 16.37 -1.87 -5.75
CA PRO A 282 16.05 -2.40 -7.07
C PRO A 282 17.29 -2.56 -7.94
N SER A 283 17.25 -3.51 -8.86
CA SER A 283 18.20 -3.59 -9.96
C SER A 283 17.85 -2.60 -11.08
N ASN A 284 18.79 -2.34 -11.98
CA ASN A 284 18.63 -1.33 -13.03
C ASN A 284 17.49 -1.67 -14.01
N ASP A 285 17.28 -2.95 -14.31
CA ASP A 285 16.16 -3.44 -15.12
C ASP A 285 14.79 -3.16 -14.47
N GLN A 286 14.71 -3.24 -13.14
CA GLN A 286 13.49 -2.91 -12.40
C GLN A 286 13.23 -1.39 -12.38
N VAL A 287 14.31 -0.61 -12.26
CA VAL A 287 14.26 0.86 -12.34
C VAL A 287 13.80 1.31 -13.73
N GLU A 288 14.30 0.68 -14.80
CA GLU A 288 13.88 0.95 -16.17
C GLU A 288 12.36 0.74 -16.35
N VAL A 289 11.81 -0.39 -15.88
CA VAL A 289 10.37 -0.66 -15.94
C VAL A 289 9.57 0.39 -15.16
N ALA A 290 10.06 0.80 -13.98
CA ALA A 290 9.40 1.82 -13.19
C ALA A 290 9.42 3.21 -13.89
N ILE A 291 10.54 3.58 -14.51
CA ILE A 291 10.65 4.83 -15.29
C ILE A 291 9.66 4.78 -16.47
N LEU A 292 9.64 3.69 -17.23
CA LEU A 292 8.74 3.50 -18.37
C LEU A 292 7.28 3.62 -17.95
N SER A 293 6.88 2.96 -16.86
CA SER A 293 5.52 3.05 -16.34
C SER A 293 5.14 4.49 -15.96
N PHE A 294 6.06 5.22 -15.35
CA PHE A 294 5.80 6.59 -14.92
C PHE A 294 5.77 7.58 -16.09
N GLN A 295 6.65 7.43 -17.06
CA GLN A 295 6.65 8.25 -18.28
C GLN A 295 5.37 8.05 -19.10
N GLU A 296 4.91 6.80 -19.26
CA GLU A 296 3.64 6.53 -19.92
C GLU A 296 2.46 7.16 -19.15
N LEU A 297 2.48 7.14 -17.81
CA LEU A 297 1.48 7.87 -17.02
C LEU A 297 1.52 9.38 -17.31
N LEU A 298 2.69 10.00 -17.28
CA LEU A 298 2.84 11.44 -17.54
C LEU A 298 2.31 11.82 -18.92
N LYS A 299 2.59 10.99 -19.94
CA LYS A 299 2.09 11.17 -21.30
C LYS A 299 0.56 11.18 -21.33
N ARG A 300 -0.10 10.20 -20.71
CA ARG A 300 -1.58 10.12 -20.67
C ARG A 300 -2.23 11.29 -19.93
N GLU A 301 -1.62 11.73 -18.82
CA GLU A 301 -2.10 12.90 -18.07
C GLU A 301 -1.99 14.18 -18.92
N GLN A 302 -0.89 14.35 -19.65
CA GLN A 302 -0.70 15.49 -20.56
C GLN A 302 -1.71 15.47 -21.72
N GLU A 303 -1.97 14.32 -22.33
CA GLU A 303 -2.99 14.15 -23.38
C GLU A 303 -4.37 14.60 -22.87
N THR A 304 -4.79 14.11 -21.69
CA THR A 304 -6.08 14.51 -21.11
C THR A 304 -6.14 15.99 -20.73
N GLU A 305 -5.06 16.56 -20.20
CA GLU A 305 -5.00 17.99 -19.88
C GLU A 305 -5.04 18.87 -21.14
N PHE A 306 -4.49 18.40 -22.26
CA PHE A 306 -4.55 19.08 -23.54
C PHE A 306 -5.95 19.04 -24.14
N ASP A 307 -6.58 17.87 -24.15
CA ASP A 307 -7.95 17.69 -24.67
C ASP A 307 -8.96 18.51 -23.88
N SER A 308 -8.85 18.51 -22.55
CA SER A 308 -9.74 19.29 -21.67
C SER A 308 -9.65 20.80 -21.92
N LYS A 309 -8.44 21.32 -22.22
CA LYS A 309 -8.25 22.75 -22.52
C LYS A 309 -8.82 23.13 -23.88
N ASN A 310 -8.76 22.25 -24.87
CA ASN A 310 -9.30 22.51 -26.19
C ASN A 310 -10.84 22.45 -26.20
N GLU A 311 -11.45 21.61 -25.37
CA GLU A 311 -12.92 21.58 -25.19
C GLU A 311 -13.46 22.83 -24.49
N GLU A 312 -12.70 23.46 -23.59
CA GLU A 312 -13.11 24.73 -22.93
C GLU A 312 -13.00 25.97 -23.83
N ILE A 313 -12.30 25.88 -24.97
CA ILE A 313 -12.06 26.99 -25.90
C ILE A 313 -13.10 27.01 -27.05
N VAL A 314 -13.93 25.96 -27.19
CA VAL A 314 -14.96 25.83 -28.24
C VAL A 314 -16.35 26.22 -27.75
#